data_AF-A0A6G1GRZ4-F1
#
_entry.id   AF-A0A6G1GRZ4-F1
#
_cell.length_a   1.000
_cell.length_b   1.000
_cell.length_c   1.000
_cell.angle_alpha   90.00
_cell.angle_beta   90.00
_cell.angle_gamma   90.00
#
_symmetry.space_group_name_H-M   'P 1'
#
loop_
_entity.id
_entity.type
_entity.pdbx_description
1 polymer ?
#
loop_
_entity_poly.entity_id
_entity_poly.type
_entity_poly.pdbx_seq_one_letter_code
_entity_poly.pdbx_strand_id
1 'polypeptide(L)'
;MAEMLSRYIAIILSGERALPLDYEAQARRDAAAEREYCFVSSILHTLVDYNAFLESVARRVGCEPRLPVVSVLLFNLHMTAVVLLVLEWLSWSRWMIPLWATVQLWVSRVVGFILFENGLILKWWLYPNWAVWCRQRGPGATPKVLDDTLRRVDFWESTAVTKSFILLILWSVPAFYVQRILCAPVFSHT
;
A
#
# COMPACT_ATOMS: atom_id res chain seq x y z
N MET A 1 5.91 2.85 -16.91
CA MET A 1 4.80 2.01 -17.40
C MET A 1 5.21 1.12 -18.57
N ALA A 2 5.82 1.64 -19.63
CA ALA A 2 6.29 0.83 -20.77
C ALA A 2 7.12 -0.41 -20.34
N GLU A 3 8.04 -0.27 -19.41
CA GLU A 3 8.84 -1.40 -18.91
C GLU A 3 8.00 -2.56 -18.34
N MET A 4 6.98 -2.25 -17.52
CA MET A 4 6.09 -3.27 -16.93
C MET A 4 5.22 -3.95 -17.98
N LEU A 5 4.72 -3.20 -18.95
CA LEU A 5 3.96 -3.76 -20.08
C LEU A 5 4.83 -4.64 -20.95
N SER A 6 6.05 -4.21 -21.28
CA SER A 6 7.01 -5.01 -22.05
C SER A 6 7.37 -6.31 -21.32
N ARG A 7 7.53 -6.29 -19.99
CA ARG A 7 7.73 -7.51 -19.20
C ARG A 7 6.54 -8.46 -19.32
N TYR A 8 5.32 -7.96 -19.19
CA TYR A 8 4.13 -8.80 -19.30
C TYR A 8 3.98 -9.39 -20.71
N ILE A 9 4.17 -8.57 -21.76
CA ILE A 9 4.13 -9.02 -23.16
C ILE A 9 5.21 -10.07 -23.43
N ALA A 10 6.44 -9.86 -22.94
CA ALA A 10 7.52 -10.83 -23.12
C ALA A 10 7.18 -12.21 -22.53
N ILE A 11 6.57 -12.24 -21.33
CA ILE A 11 6.11 -13.48 -20.67
C ILE A 11 5.00 -14.16 -21.47
N ILE A 12 4.10 -13.39 -22.10
CA ILE A 12 3.07 -13.93 -22.98
C ILE A 12 3.70 -14.54 -24.24
N LEU A 13 4.60 -13.78 -24.89
CA LEU A 13 5.25 -14.20 -26.12
C LEU A 13 6.22 -15.38 -25.92
N SER A 14 6.79 -15.54 -24.73
CA SER A 14 7.61 -16.72 -24.38
C SER A 14 6.78 -17.97 -24.08
N GLY A 15 5.45 -17.84 -23.99
CA GLY A 15 4.55 -18.94 -23.64
C GLY A 15 4.51 -19.28 -22.15
N GLU A 16 5.20 -18.52 -21.29
CA GLU A 16 5.20 -18.71 -19.83
C GLU A 16 3.85 -18.34 -19.19
N ARG A 17 3.04 -17.51 -19.86
CA ARG A 17 1.70 -17.14 -19.40
C ARG A 17 0.76 -16.96 -20.59
N ALA A 18 -0.48 -17.41 -20.45
CA ALA A 18 -1.54 -17.13 -21.41
C ALA A 18 -2.31 -15.86 -21.05
N LEU A 19 -2.95 -15.24 -22.03
CA LEU A 19 -3.98 -14.23 -21.76
C LEU A 19 -5.17 -14.88 -21.05
N PRO A 20 -5.88 -14.13 -20.18
CA PRO A 20 -7.14 -14.60 -19.61
C PRO A 20 -8.13 -14.96 -20.72
N LEU A 21 -8.95 -16.00 -20.50
CA LEU A 21 -9.97 -16.43 -21.47
C LEU A 21 -11.00 -15.32 -21.76
N ASP A 22 -11.27 -14.47 -20.77
CA ASP A 22 -12.20 -13.36 -20.81
C ASP A 22 -11.51 -12.00 -21.05
N TYR A 23 -10.31 -12.00 -21.64
CA TYR A 23 -9.51 -10.78 -21.81
C TYR A 23 -10.27 -9.62 -22.49
N GLU A 24 -11.09 -9.91 -23.50
CA GLU A 24 -11.92 -8.90 -24.17
C GLU A 24 -12.94 -8.28 -23.21
N ALA A 25 -13.65 -9.12 -22.44
CA ALA A 25 -14.63 -8.66 -21.47
C ALA A 25 -13.96 -7.87 -20.33
N GLN A 26 -12.78 -8.28 -19.89
CA GLN A 26 -11.98 -7.53 -18.94
C GLN A 26 -11.55 -6.18 -19.51
N ALA A 27 -11.06 -6.12 -20.75
CA ALA A 27 -10.65 -4.87 -21.38
C ALA A 27 -11.81 -3.87 -21.50
N ARG A 28 -13.03 -4.35 -21.78
CA ARG A 28 -14.24 -3.50 -21.79
C ARG A 28 -14.60 -2.97 -20.40
N ARG A 29 -14.46 -3.79 -19.35
CA ARG A 29 -14.68 -3.39 -17.96
C ARG A 29 -13.64 -2.36 -17.51
N ASP A 30 -12.37 -2.61 -17.78
CA ASP A 30 -11.27 -1.69 -17.46
C ASP A 30 -11.49 -0.34 -18.16
N ALA A 31 -11.84 -0.36 -19.46
CA ALA A 31 -12.15 0.87 -20.22
C ALA A 31 -13.39 1.63 -19.70
N ALA A 32 -14.41 0.92 -19.20
CA ALA A 32 -15.59 1.55 -18.62
C ALA A 32 -15.25 2.22 -17.27
N ALA A 33 -14.50 1.54 -16.41
CA ALA A 33 -14.04 2.08 -15.13
C ALA A 33 -13.11 3.29 -15.30
N GLU A 34 -12.17 3.22 -16.25
CA GLU A 34 -11.30 4.35 -16.61
C GLU A 34 -12.11 5.55 -17.08
N ARG A 35 -13.18 5.34 -17.87
CA ARG A 35 -14.07 6.42 -18.30
C ARG A 35 -14.86 7.03 -17.17
N GLU A 36 -15.20 6.29 -16.12
CA GLU A 36 -15.90 6.87 -14.97
C GLU A 36 -14.96 7.77 -14.15
N TYR A 37 -13.73 7.30 -13.92
CA TYR A 37 -12.80 7.95 -13.00
C TYR A 37 -11.91 9.03 -13.66
N CYS A 38 -11.57 8.86 -14.93
CA CYS A 38 -10.58 9.67 -15.66
C CYS A 38 -11.20 10.47 -16.83
N PHE A 39 -12.51 10.74 -16.80
CA PHE A 39 -13.17 11.51 -17.87
C PHE A 39 -12.73 12.97 -17.90
N VAL A 40 -11.79 13.29 -18.79
CA VAL A 40 -11.38 14.68 -19.08
C VAL A 40 -11.96 15.16 -20.41
N SER A 41 -12.07 14.28 -21.41
CA SER A 41 -12.56 14.62 -22.74
C SER A 41 -13.10 13.40 -23.46
N SER A 42 -14.07 13.60 -24.36
CA SER A 42 -14.70 12.54 -25.15
C SER A 42 -13.77 11.86 -26.16
N ILE A 43 -12.60 12.44 -26.43
CA ILE A 43 -11.60 11.90 -27.38
C ILE A 43 -10.40 11.23 -26.69
N LEU A 44 -10.26 11.39 -25.37
CA LEU A 44 -9.14 10.83 -24.62
C LEU A 44 -9.58 9.52 -23.95
N HIS A 45 -9.08 8.39 -24.46
CA HIS A 45 -9.47 7.05 -24.02
C HIS A 45 -8.31 6.22 -23.43
N THR A 46 -7.16 6.85 -23.18
CA THR A 46 -5.93 6.16 -22.77
C THR A 46 -5.41 6.62 -21.41
N LEU A 47 -6.18 7.45 -20.70
CA LEU A 47 -5.81 7.93 -19.38
C LEU A 47 -6.15 6.86 -18.34
N VAL A 48 -5.18 6.51 -17.52
CA VAL A 48 -5.32 5.48 -16.49
C VAL A 48 -4.86 6.02 -15.14
N ASP A 49 -5.45 5.51 -14.06
CA ASP A 49 -4.89 5.71 -12.72
C ASP A 49 -3.56 4.97 -12.62
N TYR A 50 -2.48 5.72 -12.45
CA TYR A 50 -1.12 5.17 -12.48
C TYR A 50 -0.91 4.06 -11.44
N ASN A 51 -1.44 4.22 -10.22
CA ASN A 51 -1.20 3.28 -9.13
C ASN A 51 -1.97 1.98 -9.35
N ALA A 52 -3.27 2.10 -9.62
CA ALA A 52 -4.13 0.96 -9.88
C ALA A 52 -3.65 0.17 -11.12
N PHE A 53 -3.26 0.88 -12.18
CA PHE A 53 -2.73 0.26 -13.38
C PHE A 53 -1.39 -0.44 -13.12
N LEU A 54 -0.44 0.22 -12.45
CA LEU A 54 0.86 -0.37 -12.14
C LEU A 54 0.71 -1.63 -11.28
N GLU A 55 -0.13 -1.59 -10.25
CA GLU A 55 -0.41 -2.73 -9.37
C GLU A 55 -1.05 -3.88 -10.15
N SER A 56 -2.05 -3.59 -10.99
CA SER A 56 -2.71 -4.57 -11.84
C SER A 56 -1.72 -5.28 -12.78
N VAL A 57 -0.85 -4.52 -13.46
CA VAL A 57 0.19 -5.10 -14.32
C VAL A 57 1.23 -5.86 -13.49
N ALA A 58 1.66 -5.34 -12.33
CA ALA A 58 2.60 -6.04 -11.45
C ALA A 58 2.08 -7.39 -10.98
N ARG A 59 0.77 -7.49 -10.67
CA ARG A 59 0.10 -8.75 -10.33
C ARG A 59 0.08 -9.73 -11.52
N ARG A 60 -0.16 -9.23 -12.73
CA ARG A 60 -0.08 -10.00 -13.99
C ARG A 60 1.33 -10.40 -14.40
N VAL A 61 2.37 -9.72 -13.92
CA VAL A 61 3.78 -10.14 -14.07
C VAL A 61 4.21 -11.06 -12.92
N GLY A 62 3.57 -10.97 -11.75
CA GLY A 62 3.97 -11.69 -10.54
C GLY A 62 5.06 -10.97 -9.73
N CYS A 63 5.21 -9.66 -9.93
CA CYS A 63 6.19 -8.80 -9.23
C CYS A 63 5.53 -7.75 -8.32
N GLU A 64 4.27 -7.96 -7.94
CA GLU A 64 3.55 -7.13 -6.97
C GLU A 64 4.41 -6.89 -5.71
N PRO A 65 4.69 -5.62 -5.35
CA PRO A 65 5.51 -5.30 -4.19
C PRO A 65 4.87 -5.84 -2.90
N ARG A 66 5.68 -6.22 -1.91
CA ARG A 66 5.19 -6.64 -0.59
C ARG A 66 6.07 -6.12 0.53
N LEU A 67 5.44 -5.68 1.62
CA LEU A 67 6.18 -5.36 2.83
C LEU A 67 6.85 -6.62 3.42
N PRO A 68 8.03 -6.49 4.05
CA PRO A 68 8.62 -7.55 4.85
C PRO A 68 7.66 -8.02 5.95
N VAL A 69 7.72 -9.30 6.31
CA VAL A 69 6.83 -9.90 7.32
C VAL A 69 6.93 -9.16 8.66
N VAL A 70 8.13 -8.74 9.05
CA VAL A 70 8.35 -7.96 10.29
C VAL A 70 7.58 -6.64 10.26
N SER A 71 7.57 -5.95 9.11
CA SER A 71 6.81 -4.71 8.94
C SER A 71 5.30 -4.94 9.05
N VAL A 72 4.81 -6.04 8.45
CA VAL A 72 3.39 -6.44 8.56
C VAL A 72 3.01 -6.80 10.00
N LEU A 73 3.89 -7.50 10.73
CA LEU A 73 3.67 -7.81 12.15
C LEU A 73 3.65 -6.56 13.01
N LEU A 74 4.62 -5.65 12.82
CA LEU A 74 4.68 -4.39 13.55
C LEU A 74 3.41 -3.57 13.31
N PHE A 75 2.95 -3.55 12.06
CA PHE A 75 1.70 -2.92 11.66
C PHE A 75 0.47 -3.55 12.36
N ASN A 76 0.31 -4.86 12.29
CA ASN A 76 -0.82 -5.54 12.90
C ASN A 76 -0.85 -5.35 14.42
N LEU A 77 0.31 -5.35 15.09
CA LEU A 77 0.41 -5.06 16.52
C LEU A 77 -0.05 -3.64 16.86
N HIS A 78 0.25 -2.66 15.99
CA HIS A 78 -0.28 -1.30 16.14
C HIS A 78 -1.80 -1.27 16.01
N MET A 79 -2.36 -1.94 15.01
CA MET A 79 -3.82 -2.02 14.83
C MET A 79 -4.52 -2.68 16.01
N THR A 80 -3.94 -3.74 16.59
CA THR A 80 -4.46 -4.34 17.82
C THR A 80 -4.48 -3.33 18.96
N ALA A 81 -3.43 -2.53 19.13
CA ALA A 81 -3.39 -1.49 20.16
C ALA A 81 -4.48 -0.42 19.95
N VAL A 82 -4.72 -0.02 18.69
CA VAL A 82 -5.80 0.92 18.34
C VAL A 82 -7.18 0.34 18.69
N VAL A 83 -7.44 -0.92 18.33
CA VAL A 83 -8.71 -1.58 18.66
C VAL A 83 -8.90 -1.68 20.17
N LEU A 84 -7.86 -2.02 20.92
CA LEU A 84 -7.92 -2.06 22.38
C LEU A 84 -8.23 -0.68 22.97
N LEU A 85 -7.60 0.40 22.49
CA LEU A 85 -7.91 1.76 22.92
C LEU A 85 -9.37 2.15 22.65
N VAL A 86 -9.89 1.80 21.47
CA VAL A 86 -11.29 2.07 21.11
C VAL A 86 -12.26 1.27 21.99
N LEU A 87 -11.95 0.00 22.27
CA LEU A 87 -12.77 -0.83 23.15
C LEU A 87 -12.75 -0.34 24.60
N GLU A 88 -11.59 0.06 25.12
CA GLU A 88 -11.46 0.68 26.45
C GLU A 88 -12.22 2.01 26.53
N TRP A 89 -12.27 2.78 25.44
CA TRP A 89 -13.03 4.02 25.38
C TRP A 89 -14.55 3.79 25.35
N LEU A 90 -15.01 2.81 24.56
CA LEU A 90 -16.44 2.51 24.38
C LEU A 90 -17.04 1.71 25.54
N SER A 91 -16.25 0.86 26.19
CA SER A 91 -16.70 0.07 27.33
C SER A 91 -16.32 0.75 28.65
N TRP A 92 -17.33 1.12 29.43
CA TRP A 92 -17.13 1.63 30.80
C TRP A 92 -16.55 0.56 31.76
N SER A 93 -16.48 -0.70 31.30
CA SER A 93 -15.95 -1.82 32.07
C SER A 93 -14.42 -1.82 32.03
N ARG A 94 -13.78 -1.73 33.20
CA ARG A 94 -12.32 -1.85 33.33
C ARG A 94 -11.86 -3.24 32.87
N TRP A 95 -11.25 -3.33 31.70
CA TRP A 95 -10.54 -4.53 31.24
C TRP A 95 -9.30 -4.79 32.11
N MET A 96 -8.74 -6.00 32.02
CA MET A 96 -7.55 -6.42 32.76
C MET A 96 -6.28 -5.63 32.43
N ILE A 97 -6.25 -4.88 31.32
CA ILE A 97 -5.11 -4.09 30.89
C ILE A 97 -5.36 -2.63 31.29
N PRO A 98 -4.43 -1.98 31.99
CA PRO A 98 -4.60 -0.57 32.33
C PRO A 98 -4.38 0.31 31.10
N LEU A 99 -5.21 1.36 30.95
CA LEU A 99 -5.18 2.31 29.82
C LEU A 99 -3.77 2.81 29.46
N TRP A 100 -2.94 3.10 30.47
CA TRP A 100 -1.57 3.57 30.24
C TRP A 100 -0.71 2.54 29.51
N ALA A 101 -0.90 1.24 29.74
CA ALA A 101 -0.17 0.18 29.06
C ALA A 101 -0.62 0.09 27.59
N THR A 102 -1.91 0.25 27.32
CA THR A 102 -2.45 0.27 25.96
C THR A 102 -1.95 1.51 25.18
N VAL A 103 -1.92 2.68 25.82
CA VAL A 103 -1.33 3.90 25.25
C VAL A 103 0.17 3.74 24.98
N GLN A 104 0.94 3.17 25.92
CA GLN A 104 2.37 2.90 25.72
C GLN A 104 2.61 1.92 24.57
N LEU A 105 1.81 0.85 24.48
CA LEU A 105 1.88 -0.08 23.37
C LEU A 105 1.63 0.65 22.05
N TRP A 106 0.58 1.47 21.97
CA TRP A 106 0.26 2.25 20.78
C TRP A 106 1.40 3.20 20.35
N VAL A 107 1.92 4.02 21.28
CA VAL A 107 3.01 4.97 21.00
C VAL A 107 4.29 4.24 20.62
N SER A 108 4.66 3.16 21.32
CA SER A 108 5.88 2.40 21.03
C SER A 108 5.87 1.79 19.62
N ARG A 109 4.71 1.40 19.09
CA ARG A 109 4.59 0.91 17.71
C ARG A 109 4.79 2.02 16.68
N VAL A 110 4.30 3.23 16.95
CA VAL A 110 4.56 4.39 16.07
C VAL A 110 6.04 4.75 16.06
N VAL A 111 6.69 4.75 17.23
CA VAL A 111 8.15 4.89 17.30
C VAL A 111 8.84 3.79 16.49
N GLY A 112 8.34 2.55 16.58
CA GLY A 112 8.78 1.45 15.73
C GLY A 112 8.66 1.74 14.24
N PHE A 113 7.56 2.34 13.77
CA PHE A 113 7.39 2.70 12.34
C PHE A 113 8.44 3.69 11.85
N ILE A 114 8.85 4.63 12.71
CA ILE A 114 9.85 5.66 12.40
C ILE A 114 11.26 5.07 12.41
N LEU A 115 11.59 4.24 13.41
CA LEU A 115 12.95 3.73 13.60
C LEU A 115 13.27 2.49 12.76
N PHE A 116 12.27 1.66 12.46
CA PHE A 116 12.49 0.39 11.76
C PHE A 116 12.92 0.60 10.31
N GLU A 117 14.07 0.02 9.94
CA GLU A 117 14.63 0.02 8.58
C GLU A 117 14.57 1.40 7.90
N ASN A 118 15.00 2.43 8.63
CA ASN A 118 14.98 3.82 8.16
C ASN A 118 13.59 4.26 7.69
N GLY A 119 12.58 4.03 8.53
CA GLY A 119 11.20 4.42 8.27
C GLY A 119 10.52 3.62 7.16
N LEU A 120 10.90 2.36 6.90
CA LEU A 120 10.41 1.60 5.74
C LEU A 120 8.88 1.57 5.61
N ILE A 121 8.17 1.39 6.73
CA ILE A 121 6.70 1.36 6.76
C ILE A 121 6.12 2.72 6.34
N LEU A 122 6.74 3.80 6.81
CA LEU A 122 6.34 5.15 6.46
C LEU A 122 6.67 5.47 5.01
N LYS A 123 7.83 5.05 4.50
CA LYS A 123 8.16 5.15 3.07
C LYS A 123 7.14 4.39 2.23
N TRP A 124 6.76 3.18 2.63
CA TRP A 124 5.76 2.39 1.93
C TRP A 124 4.39 3.09 1.85
N TRP A 125 3.98 3.82 2.89
CA TRP A 125 2.68 4.50 2.90
C TRP A 125 2.68 5.90 2.31
N LEU A 126 3.73 6.67 2.58
CA LEU A 126 3.74 8.11 2.32
C LEU A 126 4.55 8.48 1.08
N TYR A 127 5.51 7.65 0.68
CA TYR A 127 6.30 7.97 -0.51
C TYR A 127 5.51 7.61 -1.77
N PRO A 128 5.81 8.24 -2.91
CA PRO A 128 5.18 7.87 -4.17
C PRO A 128 5.41 6.38 -4.48
N ASN A 129 4.43 5.73 -5.11
CA ASN A 129 4.55 4.36 -5.58
C ASN A 129 5.52 4.27 -6.77
N TRP A 130 6.81 4.36 -6.47
CA TRP A 130 7.87 4.27 -7.47
C TRP A 130 7.87 2.89 -8.12
N ALA A 131 8.05 2.85 -9.44
CA ALA A 131 8.10 1.60 -10.19
C ALA A 131 9.21 0.64 -9.70
N VAL A 132 10.24 1.16 -9.02
CA VAL A 132 11.33 0.36 -8.43
C VAL A 132 10.84 -0.66 -7.40
N TRP A 133 9.69 -0.42 -6.75
CA TRP A 133 9.05 -1.40 -5.87
C TRP A 133 8.75 -2.71 -6.61
N CYS A 134 8.40 -2.66 -7.91
CA CYS A 134 8.13 -3.83 -8.75
C CYS A 134 9.41 -4.60 -9.16
N ARG A 135 10.59 -4.17 -8.69
CA ARG A 135 11.86 -4.90 -8.81
C ARG A 135 12.21 -5.66 -7.53
N GLN A 136 11.41 -5.57 -6.48
CA GLN A 136 11.62 -6.30 -5.23
C GLN A 136 11.57 -7.83 -5.42
N ARG A 137 10.68 -8.32 -6.28
CA ARG A 137 10.40 -9.76 -6.43
C ARG A 137 9.84 -10.10 -7.82
N GLY A 138 9.71 -11.40 -8.09
CA GLY A 138 9.17 -11.91 -9.36
C GLY A 138 10.21 -12.03 -10.47
N PRO A 139 9.77 -12.27 -11.72
CA PRO A 139 10.67 -12.48 -12.86
C PRO A 139 11.56 -11.26 -13.13
N GLY A 140 12.88 -11.42 -13.17
CA GLY A 140 13.81 -10.30 -13.38
C GLY A 140 13.90 -9.31 -12.20
N ALA A 141 13.58 -9.77 -10.98
CA ALA A 141 13.76 -8.99 -9.77
C ALA A 141 15.23 -8.55 -9.56
N THR A 142 15.40 -7.38 -8.98
CA THR A 142 16.71 -6.84 -8.59
C THR A 142 16.55 -6.09 -7.26
N PRO A 143 16.41 -6.81 -6.13
CA PRO A 143 16.08 -6.21 -4.84
C PRO A 143 17.09 -5.13 -4.40
N LYS A 144 18.36 -5.32 -4.75
CA LYS A 144 19.43 -4.36 -4.47
C LYS A 144 19.15 -2.96 -5.03
N VAL A 145 18.50 -2.85 -6.20
CA VAL A 145 18.16 -1.53 -6.78
C VAL A 145 17.10 -0.83 -5.94
N LEU A 146 16.14 -1.57 -5.39
CA LEU A 146 15.18 -1.02 -4.45
C LEU A 146 15.89 -0.58 -3.17
N ASP A 147 16.74 -1.43 -2.59
CA ASP A 147 17.48 -1.11 -1.36
C ASP A 147 18.35 0.14 -1.54
N ASP A 148 19.09 0.22 -2.64
CA ASP A 148 19.94 1.36 -2.97
C ASP A 148 19.10 2.64 -3.18
N THR A 149 17.91 2.52 -3.78
CA THR A 149 16.99 3.66 -3.95
C THR A 149 16.43 4.13 -2.61
N LEU A 150 15.99 3.20 -1.75
CA LEU A 150 15.45 3.51 -0.43
C LEU A 150 16.51 4.08 0.52
N ARG A 151 17.78 3.70 0.35
CA ARG A 151 18.92 4.28 1.08
C ARG A 151 19.24 5.70 0.63
N ARG A 152 19.16 6.00 -0.67
CA ARG A 152 19.39 7.35 -1.21
C ARG A 152 18.34 8.34 -0.73
N VAL A 153 17.12 7.88 -0.50
CA VAL A 153 16.05 8.70 0.06
C VAL A 153 15.93 8.39 1.55
N ASP A 154 16.88 8.91 2.31
CA ASP A 154 16.90 8.74 3.76
C ASP A 154 15.63 9.35 4.38
N PHE A 155 15.01 8.65 5.32
CA PHE A 155 13.74 9.13 5.90
C PHE A 155 13.94 10.42 6.69
N TRP A 156 15.00 10.49 7.47
CA TRP A 156 15.29 11.61 8.37
C TRP A 156 15.75 12.84 7.62
N GLU A 157 16.43 12.66 6.49
CA GLU A 157 16.84 13.77 5.62
C GLU A 157 15.71 14.23 4.69
N SER A 158 14.88 13.31 4.21
CA SER A 158 13.87 13.61 3.19
C SER A 158 12.50 13.96 3.76
N THR A 159 12.23 13.66 5.03
CA THR A 159 10.93 13.90 5.67
C THR A 159 11.08 14.78 6.91
N ALA A 160 10.35 15.90 6.94
CA ALA A 160 10.29 16.76 8.11
C ALA A 160 9.45 16.12 9.23
N VAL A 161 10.12 15.42 10.16
CA VAL A 161 9.48 14.78 11.33
C VAL A 161 9.12 15.84 12.38
N THR A 162 8.02 16.55 12.13
CA THR A 162 7.46 17.55 13.05
C THR A 162 6.49 16.90 14.05
N LYS A 163 6.12 17.64 15.12
CA LYS A 163 5.05 17.20 16.05
C LYS A 163 3.74 16.90 15.31
N SER A 164 3.39 17.75 14.33
CA SER A 164 2.20 17.58 13.49
C SER A 164 2.28 16.33 12.63
N PHE A 165 3.47 16.01 12.10
CA PHE A 165 3.69 14.79 11.32
C PHE A 165 3.57 13.53 12.18
N ILE A 166 4.09 13.54 13.42
CA ILE A 166 3.92 12.44 14.36
C ILE A 166 2.44 12.24 14.68
N LEU A 167 1.71 13.32 14.98
CA LEU A 167 0.26 13.28 15.19
C LEU A 167 -0.49 12.77 13.95
N LEU A 168 -0.04 13.15 12.76
CA LEU A 168 -0.61 12.65 11.51
C LEU A 168 -0.46 11.14 11.42
N ILE A 169 0.74 10.57 11.61
CA ILE A 169 0.95 9.11 11.55
C ILE A 169 0.09 8.39 12.60
N LEU A 170 0.06 8.98 13.79
CA LEU A 170 -0.64 8.45 14.96
C LEU A 170 -2.15 8.27 14.70
N TRP A 171 -2.75 9.16 13.90
CA TRP A 171 -4.18 9.17 13.59
C TRP A 171 -4.54 8.69 12.18
N SER A 172 -3.66 8.85 11.20
CA SER A 172 -3.93 8.50 9.80
C SER A 172 -4.08 7.00 9.60
N VAL A 173 -3.30 6.20 10.33
CA VAL A 173 -3.34 4.75 10.27
C VAL A 173 -4.71 4.20 10.75
N PRO A 174 -5.22 4.58 11.93
CA PRO A 174 -6.60 4.28 12.32
C PRO A 174 -7.64 4.78 11.31
N ALA A 175 -7.53 6.04 10.87
CA ALA A 175 -8.52 6.67 10.01
C ALA A 175 -8.65 5.96 8.65
N PHE A 176 -7.55 5.57 8.03
CA PHE A 176 -7.54 4.87 6.75
C PHE A 176 -8.21 3.49 6.85
N TYR A 177 -8.04 2.80 7.97
CA TYR A 177 -8.66 1.50 8.21
C TYR A 177 -10.15 1.61 8.54
N VAL A 178 -10.54 2.60 9.33
CA VAL A 178 -11.95 2.92 9.55
C VAL A 178 -12.62 3.23 8.22
N GLN A 179 -12.02 4.09 7.39
CA GLN A 179 -12.50 4.35 6.03
C GLN A 179 -12.63 3.05 5.22
N ARG A 180 -11.60 2.20 5.20
CA ARG A 180 -11.64 0.95 4.44
C ARG A 180 -12.71 -0.03 4.92
N ILE A 181 -12.93 -0.16 6.23
CA ILE A 181 -13.98 -1.02 6.80
C ILE A 181 -15.36 -0.46 6.47
N LEU A 182 -15.56 0.85 6.63
CA LEU A 182 -16.83 1.51 6.33
C LEU A 182 -17.16 1.50 4.84
N CYS A 183 -16.14 1.53 3.99
CA CYS A 183 -16.29 1.45 2.54
C CYS A 183 -16.43 0.02 2.00
N ALA A 184 -16.00 -1.01 2.73
CA ALA A 184 -16.10 -2.41 2.31
C ALA A 184 -17.50 -2.84 1.83
N PRO A 185 -18.62 -2.51 2.52
CA PRO A 185 -19.96 -2.85 2.03
C PRO A 185 -20.40 -2.06 0.78
N VAL A 186 -19.83 -0.88 0.54
CA VAL A 186 -20.12 -0.07 -0.66
C VAL A 186 -19.47 -0.69 -1.90
N PHE A 187 -18.28 -1.26 -1.75
CA PHE A 187 -17.50 -1.85 -2.85
C PHE A 187 -17.63 -3.37 -2.97
N SER A 188 -18.43 -4.04 -2.13
CA SER A 188 -18.70 -5.49 -2.25
C SER A 188 -19.80 -5.83 -3.27
N HIS A 189 -20.42 -4.82 -3.88
CA HIS A 189 -21.54 -4.96 -4.83
C HIS A 189 -21.20 -4.53 -6.27
N THR A 190 -19.94 -4.24 -6.56
CA THR A 190 -19.40 -3.93 -7.90
C THR A 190 -18.39 -4.98 -8.31
#